data_AF-A0A9Q3CJG5-F1
#
_entry.id   AF-A0A9Q3CJG5-F1
#
_cell.length_a   1.000
_cell.length_b   1.000
_cell.length_c   1.000
_cell.angle_alpha   90.00
_cell.angle_beta   90.00
_cell.angle_gamma   90.00
#
_symmetry.space_group_name_H-M   'P 1'
#
loop_
_entity.id
_entity.type
_entity.pdbx_description
1 polymer ?
#
loop_
_entity_poly.entity_id
_entity_poly.type
_entity_poly.pdbx_seq_one_letter_code
_entity_poly.pdbx_strand_id
1 'polypeptide(L)'
;MPQNKEGIQLFLGLEGYYRQHIKDFASIARPLYKLCDKDTVFEMTVERVKAFESLRKALTTAPLLLMPDFKLPFKIYIDVSGDWLGAALHQVEIITGKPVEGPICFLSRQIKKTEAGYGESQMEFL
;
A
#
# COMPACT_ATOMS: atom_id res chain seq x y z
N MET A 1 -15.68 7.59 12.37
CA MET A 1 -15.33 6.24 12.87
C MET A 1 -16.43 5.29 12.47
N PRO A 2 -16.09 4.12 11.89
CA PRO A 2 -17.07 3.08 11.55
C PRO A 2 -17.71 2.50 12.81
N GLN A 3 -19.00 2.18 12.74
CA GLN A 3 -19.82 1.73 13.87
C GLN A 3 -20.11 0.23 13.84
N ASN A 4 -19.79 -0.45 12.73
CA ASN A 4 -20.06 -1.86 12.51
C ASN A 4 -19.02 -2.49 11.56
N LYS A 5 -19.05 -3.83 11.44
CA LYS A 5 -18.16 -4.58 10.54
C LYS A 5 -18.31 -4.18 9.07
N GLU A 6 -19.54 -3.89 8.64
CA GLU A 6 -19.84 -3.46 7.27
C GLU A 6 -19.13 -2.14 6.93
N GLY A 7 -19.14 -1.17 7.85
CA GLY A 7 -18.45 0.10 7.68
C GLY A 7 -16.93 -0.06 7.58
N ILE A 8 -16.35 -1.01 8.32
CA ILE A 8 -14.92 -1.35 8.17
C ILE A 8 -14.64 -2.02 6.83
N GLN A 9 -15.49 -2.97 6.39
CA GLN A 9 -15.32 -3.65 5.11
C GLN A 9 -15.44 -2.67 3.93
N LEU A 10 -16.41 -1.74 3.99
CA LEU A 10 -16.57 -0.69 3.00
C LEU A 10 -15.34 0.24 2.96
N PHE A 11 -14.85 0.63 4.13
CA PHE A 11 -13.65 1.46 4.26
C PHE A 11 -12.41 0.76 3.68
N LEU A 12 -12.16 -0.50 4.07
CA LEU A 12 -11.05 -1.30 3.56
C LEU A 12 -11.20 -1.60 2.04
N GLY A 13 -12.43 -1.69 1.54
CA GLY A 13 -12.73 -1.83 0.12
C GLY A 13 -12.34 -0.58 -0.67
N LEU A 14 -12.68 0.61 -0.16
CA LEU A 14 -12.28 1.89 -0.74
C LEU A 14 -10.76 2.09 -0.67
N GLU A 15 -10.17 1.78 0.48
CA GLU A 15 -8.73 1.83 0.69
C GLU A 15 -7.95 0.84 -0.17
N GLY A 16 -8.56 -0.29 -0.53
CA GLY A 16 -7.98 -1.28 -1.43
C GLY A 16 -7.54 -0.68 -2.77
N TYR A 17 -8.22 0.37 -3.26
CA TYR A 17 -7.82 1.09 -4.47
C TYR A 17 -6.56 1.92 -4.27
N TYR A 18 -6.42 2.56 -3.11
CA TYR A 18 -5.30 3.43 -2.75
C TYR A 18 -4.19 2.72 -1.97
N ARG A 19 -4.31 1.41 -1.73
CA ARG A 19 -3.31 0.60 -1.02
C ARG A 19 -1.93 0.75 -1.65
N GLN A 20 -1.91 0.91 -2.97
CA GLN A 20 -0.72 1.12 -3.77
C GLN A 20 -0.16 2.53 -3.65
N HIS A 21 -0.66 3.37 -2.74
CA HIS A 21 -0.23 4.76 -2.55
C HIS A 21 0.06 5.07 -1.08
N ILE A 22 -0.04 4.04 -0.23
CA ILE A 22 0.15 4.13 1.22
C ILE A 22 1.31 3.21 1.58
N LYS A 23 2.42 3.81 2.03
CA LYS A 23 3.56 3.05 2.57
C LYS A 23 3.10 2.19 3.74
N ASP A 24 3.58 0.94 3.80
CA ASP A 24 3.30 -0.03 4.87
C ASP A 24 1.80 -0.36 5.06
N PHE A 25 0.97 -0.16 4.03
CA PHE A 25 -0.48 -0.35 4.09
C PHE A 25 -0.90 -1.66 4.76
N ALA A 26 -0.30 -2.78 4.36
CA ALA A 26 -0.66 -4.10 4.88
C ALA A 26 -0.42 -4.22 6.40
N SER A 27 0.64 -3.59 6.91
CA SER A 27 0.95 -3.58 8.35
C SER A 27 -0.08 -2.75 9.12
N ILE A 28 -0.42 -1.56 8.60
CA ILE A 28 -1.36 -0.64 9.24
C ILE A 28 -2.79 -1.20 9.19
N ALA A 29 -3.20 -1.81 8.09
CA ALA A 29 -4.56 -2.33 7.89
C ALA A 29 -4.82 -3.68 8.58
N ARG A 30 -3.78 -4.41 8.98
CA ARG A 30 -3.88 -5.73 9.64
C ARG A 30 -4.87 -5.79 10.81
N PRO A 31 -4.84 -4.90 11.82
CA PRO A 31 -5.82 -4.93 12.91
C PRO A 31 -7.27 -4.68 12.46
N LEU A 32 -7.47 -4.01 11.32
CA LEU A 32 -8.78 -3.76 10.73
C LEU A 32 -9.27 -4.98 9.93
N TYR A 33 -8.40 -5.66 9.18
CA TYR A 33 -8.76 -6.91 8.50
C TYR A 33 -9.21 -7.99 9.50
N LYS A 34 -8.58 -8.07 10.69
CA LYS A 34 -9.03 -8.98 11.76
C LYS A 34 -10.45 -8.70 12.27
N LEU A 35 -10.95 -7.46 12.16
CA LEU A 35 -12.34 -7.13 12.51
C LEU A 35 -13.35 -7.70 11.50
N CYS A 36 -12.90 -8.00 10.27
CA CYS A 36 -13.74 -8.56 9.22
C CYS A 36 -13.97 -10.07 9.37
N ASP A 37 -13.20 -10.74 10.23
CA ASP A 37 -13.36 -12.17 10.51
C ASP A 37 -14.72 -12.45 11.15
N LYS A 38 -15.33 -13.58 10.78
CA LYS A 38 -16.68 -13.96 11.24
C LYS A 38 -16.74 -14.08 12.76
N ASP A 39 -15.69 -14.62 13.36
CA ASP A 39 -15.63 -14.95 14.79
C ASP A 39 -15.11 -13.81 15.68
N THR A 40 -14.72 -12.68 15.08
CA THR A 40 -14.20 -11.52 15.85
C THR A 40 -15.34 -10.62 16.30
N VAL A 41 -15.43 -10.28 17.59
CA VAL A 41 -16.36 -9.25 18.07
C VAL A 41 -15.94 -7.88 17.55
N PHE A 42 -16.91 -7.10 17.07
CA PHE A 42 -16.64 -5.74 16.62
C PHE A 42 -16.33 -4.85 17.82
N GLU A 43 -15.08 -4.41 17.92
CA GLU A 43 -14.63 -3.50 18.97
C GLU A 43 -13.53 -2.59 18.44
N MET A 44 -13.71 -1.28 18.56
CA MET A 44 -12.68 -0.30 18.20
C MET A 44 -11.71 -0.07 19.35
N THR A 45 -10.78 -1.01 19.53
CA THR A 45 -9.65 -0.88 20.47
C THR A 45 -8.73 0.29 20.08
N VAL A 46 -7.91 0.76 21.00
CA VAL A 46 -6.94 1.85 20.76
C VAL A 46 -6.04 1.54 19.55
N GLU A 47 -5.60 0.30 19.40
CA GLU A 47 -4.79 -0.15 18.25
C GLU A 47 -5.55 0.01 16.93
N ARG A 48 -6.81 -0.45 16.88
CA ARG A 48 -7.67 -0.36 15.69
C ARG A 48 -8.01 1.09 15.36
N VAL A 49 -8.25 1.93 16.37
CA VAL A 49 -8.49 3.38 16.20
C VAL A 49 -7.28 4.04 15.58
N LYS A 50 -6.09 3.76 16.11
CA LYS A 50 -4.83 4.29 15.58
C LYS A 50 -4.57 3.83 14.14
N ALA A 51 -4.85 2.57 13.82
CA ALA A 51 -4.75 2.04 12.47
C ALA A 51 -5.69 2.78 11.50
N PHE A 52 -6.97 2.92 11.88
CA PHE A 52 -7.97 3.64 11.09
C PHE A 52 -7.57 5.10 10.83
N GLU A 53 -7.13 5.83 11.86
CA GLU A 53 -6.68 7.22 11.71
C GLU A 53 -5.42 7.33 10.86
N SER A 54 -4.49 6.38 10.99
CA SER A 54 -3.25 6.35 10.20
C SER A 54 -3.55 6.15 8.72
N LEU A 55 -4.44 5.22 8.37
CA LEU A 55 -4.85 5.01 6.97
C LEU A 55 -5.66 6.19 6.44
N ARG A 56 -6.60 6.72 7.23
CA ARG A 56 -7.33 7.95 6.86
C ARG A 56 -6.39 9.11 6.59
N LYS A 57 -5.40 9.32 7.46
CA LYS A 57 -4.38 10.35 7.28
C LYS A 57 -3.60 10.08 6.00
N ALA A 58 -3.09 8.86 5.83
CA ALA A 58 -2.33 8.47 4.66
C ALA A 58 -3.10 8.64 3.35
N LEU A 59 -4.42 8.39 3.33
CA LEU A 59 -5.28 8.68 2.18
C LEU A 59 -5.39 10.18 1.91
N THR A 60 -5.62 10.99 2.96
CA THR A 60 -5.77 12.45 2.82
C THR A 60 -4.45 13.18 2.57
N THR A 61 -3.32 12.56 2.91
CA THR A 61 -1.97 13.09 2.71
C THR A 61 -1.20 12.31 1.65
N ALA A 62 -1.85 11.39 0.93
CA ALA A 62 -1.20 10.58 -0.09
C ALA A 62 -0.56 11.54 -1.09
N PRO A 63 0.76 11.44 -1.33
CA PRO A 63 1.43 12.33 -2.25
C PRO A 63 0.73 12.21 -3.60
N LEU A 64 0.43 13.34 -4.24
CA LEU A 64 -0.13 13.39 -5.60
C LEU A 64 0.67 12.41 -6.46
N LEU A 65 0.01 11.33 -6.86
CA LEU A 65 0.63 10.39 -7.78
C LEU A 65 0.64 11.06 -9.13
N LEU A 66 1.76 10.93 -9.82
CA LEU A 66 1.82 11.40 -11.19
C LEU A 66 0.86 10.55 -12.04
N MET A 67 0.16 11.22 -12.93
CA MET A 67 -0.60 10.52 -13.97
C MET A 67 0.42 9.83 -14.89
N PRO A 68 0.27 8.54 -15.20
CA PRO A 68 1.21 7.85 -16.06
C PRO A 68 1.16 8.44 -17.47
N ASP A 69 2.31 8.92 -17.96
CA ASP A 69 2.51 9.25 -19.36
C ASP A 69 3.25 8.10 -20.05
N PHE A 70 2.54 7.31 -20.85
CA PHE A 70 3.11 6.17 -21.57
C PHE A 70 4.14 6.55 -22.65
N LYS A 71 4.34 7.85 -22.92
CA LYS A 71 5.39 8.35 -23.82
C LYS A 71 6.73 8.57 -23.12
N LEU A 72 6.73 8.61 -21.79
CA LEU A 72 7.92 8.85 -20.97
C LEU A 72 8.40 7.53 -20.34
N PRO A 73 9.70 7.37 -20.08
CA PRO A 73 10.22 6.17 -19.45
C PRO A 73 9.73 6.05 -18.00
N PHE A 74 9.43 4.82 -17.59
CA PHE A 74 9.12 4.49 -16.20
C PHE A 74 10.39 4.08 -15.45
N LYS A 75 10.42 4.34 -14.14
CA LYS A 75 11.42 3.83 -13.20
C LYS A 75 10.75 2.91 -12.21
N ILE A 76 11.33 1.75 -11.94
CA ILE A 76 10.83 0.83 -10.92
C ILE A 76 11.89 0.75 -9.84
N TYR A 77 11.49 1.05 -8.61
CA TYR A 77 12.26 0.77 -7.42
C TYR A 77 11.71 -0.49 -6.80
N ILE A 78 12.56 -1.43 -6.43
CA ILE A 78 12.16 -2.69 -5.80
C ILE A 78 12.90 -2.78 -4.47
N ASP A 79 12.19 -3.21 -3.44
CA ASP A 79 12.76 -3.48 -2.11
C ASP A 79 12.27 -4.84 -1.65
N VAL A 80 13.20 -5.69 -1.25
CA VAL A 80 12.95 -7.04 -0.75
C VAL A 80 13.47 -7.08 0.67
N SER A 81 12.64 -7.51 1.63
CA SER A 81 13.20 -7.91 2.92
C SER A 81 12.46 -9.09 3.53
N GLY A 82 13.19 -10.10 3.97
CA GLY A 82 12.61 -11.34 4.52
C GLY A 82 11.56 -11.96 3.58
N ASP A 83 10.31 -11.99 4.03
CA ASP A 83 9.17 -12.64 3.33
C ASP A 83 8.30 -11.68 2.50
N TRP A 84 8.72 -10.43 2.26
CA TRP A 84 7.93 -9.45 1.52
C TRP A 84 8.71 -8.73 0.42
N LEU A 85 8.01 -8.46 -0.69
CA LEU A 85 8.46 -7.74 -1.87
C LEU A 85 7.63 -6.45 -1.98
N GLY A 86 8.29 -5.31 -2.00
CA GLY A 86 7.74 -4.01 -2.33
C GLY A 86 8.32 -3.49 -3.64
N ALA A 87 7.53 -2.74 -4.38
CA ALA A 87 8.01 -1.97 -5.52
C ALA A 87 7.31 -0.61 -5.60
N ALA A 88 7.97 0.38 -6.19
CA ALA A 88 7.42 1.69 -6.50
C ALA A 88 7.68 2.01 -7.98
N LEU A 89 6.61 2.20 -8.74
CA LEU A 89 6.66 2.71 -10.09
C LEU A 89 6.69 4.24 -10.04
N HIS A 90 7.72 4.82 -10.61
CA HIS A 90 7.98 6.26 -10.66
C HIS A 90 8.10 6.72 -12.11
N GLN A 91 7.90 8.02 -12.32
CA GLN A 91 8.17 8.67 -13.59
C GLN A 91 8.66 10.09 -13.34
N VAL A 92 9.43 10.62 -14.30
CA VAL A 92 9.89 12.01 -14.27
C VAL A 92 8.96 12.82 -15.17
N GLU A 93 8.23 13.78 -14.59
CA GLU A 93 7.35 14.70 -15.32
C GLU A 93 7.89 16.13 -15.19
N ILE A 94 7.68 16.97 -16.22
CA ILE A 94 8.01 18.39 -16.13
C ILE A 94 6.84 19.15 -15.52
N ILE A 95 6.95 19.47 -14.22
CA ILE A 95 5.98 20.28 -13.49
C ILE A 95 6.58 21.68 -13.33
N THR A 96 5.85 22.72 -13.77
CA THR A 96 6.31 24.13 -13.71
C THR A 96 7.68 24.37 -14.36
N GLY A 97 7.98 23.67 -15.46
CA GLY A 97 9.25 23.79 -16.18
C GLY A 97 10.45 23.10 -15.53
N LYS A 98 10.24 22.32 -14.45
CA LYS A 98 11.29 21.54 -13.79
C LYS A 98 10.98 20.05 -13.84
N PRO A 99 11.98 19.19 -14.07
CA PRO A 99 11.80 17.75 -13.95
C PRO A 99 11.57 17.39 -12.47
N VAL A 100 10.44 16.75 -12.20
CA VAL A 100 10.06 16.22 -10.89
C VAL A 100 9.85 14.73 -11.06
N GLU A 101 10.60 13.94 -10.30
CA GLU A 101 10.32 12.52 -10.18
C GLU A 101 9.26 12.29 -9.12
N GLY A 102 8.21 11.55 -9.46
CA GLY A 102 7.14 11.21 -8.54
C GLY A 102 6.66 9.77 -8.71
N PRO A 103 6.07 9.20 -7.65
CA PRO A 103 5.46 7.89 -7.71
C PRO A 103 4.17 7.92 -8.53
N ILE A 104 3.98 6.91 -9.38
CA ILE A 104 2.73 6.61 -10.07
C ILE A 104 1.93 5.57 -9.29
N CYS A 105 2.59 4.52 -8.81
CA CYS A 105 1.98 3.50 -7.97
C CYS A 105 3.03 2.73 -7.16
N PHE A 106 2.59 2.07 -6.09
CA PHE A 106 3.39 1.22 -5.23
C PHE A 106 2.79 -0.18 -5.23
N LEU A 107 3.57 -1.21 -5.52
CA LEU A 107 3.15 -2.59 -5.51
C LEU A 107 3.72 -3.27 -4.27
N SER A 108 2.97 -4.13 -3.62
CA SER A 108 3.51 -4.97 -2.54
C SER A 108 2.87 -6.34 -2.57
N ARG A 109 3.68 -7.38 -2.36
CA ARG A 109 3.21 -8.76 -2.20
C ARG A 109 4.04 -9.53 -1.19
N GLN A 110 3.42 -10.51 -0.57
CA GLN A 110 4.13 -11.51 0.22
C GLN A 110 4.80 -12.53 -0.70
N ILE A 111 6.02 -12.93 -0.38
CA ILE A 111 6.77 -13.96 -1.10
C ILE A 111 6.09 -15.31 -0.87
N LYS A 112 5.86 -16.08 -1.95
CA LYS A 112 5.26 -17.41 -1.84
C LYS A 112 6.28 -18.40 -1.30
N LYS A 113 5.82 -19.45 -0.60
CA LYS A 113 6.70 -20.54 -0.12
C LYS A 113 7.54 -21.21 -1.22
N THR A 114 7.07 -21.17 -2.47
CA THR A 114 7.80 -21.66 -3.65
C THR A 114 8.94 -20.75 -4.11
N GLU A 115 8.91 -19.48 -3.70
CA GLU A 115 9.90 -18.45 -4.03
C GLU A 115 10.91 -18.27 -2.88
N ALA A 116 10.60 -18.73 -1.66
CA ALA A 116 11.41 -18.56 -0.44
C ALA A 116 12.86 -19.12 -0.49
N GLY A 117 13.21 -19.88 -1.53
CA GLY A 117 14.58 -20.38 -1.75
C GLY A 117 15.47 -19.45 -2.58
N TYR A 118 14.93 -18.37 -3.15
CA TYR A 118 15.70 -17.41 -3.93
C TYR A 118 16.44 -16.40 -3.04
N GLY A 119 17.65 -16.03 -3.45
CA GLY A 119 18.38 -14.95 -2.78
C GLY A 119 17.72 -13.59 -3.03
N GLU A 120 17.92 -12.61 -2.14
CA GLU A 120 17.29 -11.28 -2.21
C GLU A 120 17.48 -10.61 -3.59
N SER A 121 18.69 -10.68 -4.16
CA SER A 121 18.95 -10.15 -5.51
C SER A 121 18.21 -10.89 -6.64
N GLN A 122 17.86 -12.16 -6.46
CA GLN A 122 17.05 -12.91 -7.43
C GLN A 122 15.56 -12.56 -7.30
N MET A 123 15.11 -12.24 -6.09
CA MET A 123 13.75 -11.83 -5.79
C MET A 123 13.38 -10.48 -6.41
N GLU A 124 14.36 -9.60 -6.60
CA GLU A 124 14.15 -8.32 -7.30
C GLU A 124 13.73 -8.50 -8.76
N PHE A 125 13.99 -9.65 -9.39
CA PHE A 125 13.67 -9.91 -10.81
C PHE A 125 12.41 -10.77 -11.02
N LEU A 126 11.67 -11.11 -9.96
CA LEU A 126 10.45 -11.95 -10.01
C LEU A 126 9.15 -11.14 -10.16
#